data_AF-A0A8X6KRV5-F1
#
_entry.id   AF-A0A8X6KRV5-F1
#
_cell.length_a   1.000
_cell.length_b   1.000
_cell.length_c   1.000
_cell.angle_alpha   90.00
_cell.angle_beta   90.00
_cell.angle_gamma   90.00
#
_symmetry.space_group_name_H-M   'P 1'
#
loop_
_entity.id
_entity.type
_entity.pdbx_description
1 polymer ?
#
loop_
_entity_poly.entity_id
_entity_poly.type
_entity_poly.pdbx_seq_one_letter_code
_entity_poly.pdbx_strand_id
1 'polypeptide(L)'
;MGEDKAHEQFITINKAYEVLKDEETRKAYDLHGEEGLNKEFKKNWGGNYRSWNYYYENFGIYDDDPEIITLTKADFGKLISSWLFVLG
;
A
#
# COMPACT_ATOMS: atom_id res chain seq x y z
N MET A 1 -17.38 22.55 -10.31
CA MET A 1 -18.36 21.79 -9.49
C MET A 1 -18.23 20.27 -9.63
N GLY A 2 -17.80 19.71 -10.77
CA GLY A 2 -17.55 18.25 -10.87
C GLY A 2 -16.12 17.82 -10.51
N GLU A 3 -15.12 18.64 -10.83
CA GLU A 3 -13.68 18.31 -10.64
C GLU A 3 -13.27 18.30 -9.16
N ASP A 4 -13.79 19.25 -8.36
CA ASP A 4 -13.46 19.36 -6.94
C ASP A 4 -13.86 18.10 -6.16
N LYS A 5 -15.03 17.54 -6.50
CA LYS A 5 -15.53 16.31 -5.88
C LYS A 5 -14.73 15.08 -6.29
N ALA A 6 -14.31 15.00 -7.55
CA ALA A 6 -13.49 13.89 -8.04
C ALA A 6 -12.11 13.87 -7.36
N HIS A 7 -11.53 15.06 -7.17
CA HIS A 7 -10.27 15.21 -6.44
C HIS A 7 -10.41 14.76 -4.99
N GLU A 8 -11.41 15.26 -4.25
CA GLU A 8 -11.65 14.88 -2.84
C GLU A 8 -11.87 13.37 -2.66
N GLN A 9 -12.65 12.77 -3.56
CA GLN A 9 -12.90 11.32 -3.54
C GLN A 9 -11.61 10.53 -3.78
N PHE A 10 -10.82 10.95 -4.77
CA PHE A 10 -9.56 10.29 -5.07
C PHE A 10 -8.54 10.42 -3.92
N ILE A 11 -8.43 11.60 -3.30
CA ILE A 11 -7.59 11.79 -2.11
C ILE A 11 -8.00 10.84 -0.98
N THR A 12 -9.30 10.65 -0.76
CA THR A 12 -9.82 9.74 0.28
C THR A 12 -9.42 8.28 0.00
N ILE A 13 -9.57 7.84 -1.25
CA ILE A 13 -9.20 6.47 -1.67
C ILE A 13 -7.68 6.28 -1.58
N ASN A 14 -6.90 7.22 -2.09
CA ASN A 14 -5.44 7.15 -2.06
C ASN A 14 -4.92 7.12 -0.62
N LYS A 15 -5.50 7.91 0.28
CA LYS A 15 -5.18 7.87 1.72
C LYS A 15 -5.42 6.48 2.31
N ALA A 16 -6.57 5.87 2.02
CA ALA A 16 -6.86 4.52 2.49
C ALA A 16 -5.85 3.50 1.93
N TYR A 17 -5.53 3.57 0.65
CA TYR A 17 -4.52 2.71 0.02
C TYR A 17 -3.15 2.83 0.70
N GLU A 18 -2.66 4.06 0.89
CA GLU A 18 -1.37 4.31 1.52
C GLU A 18 -1.29 3.74 2.94
N VAL A 19 -2.39 3.78 3.71
CA VAL A 19 -2.47 3.21 5.07
C VAL A 19 -2.47 1.69 5.04
N LEU A 20 -3.21 1.09 4.11
CA LEU A 20 -3.49 -0.35 4.12
C LEU A 20 -2.46 -1.19 3.35
N LYS A 21 -1.70 -0.59 2.44
CA LYS A 21 -0.74 -1.31 1.58
C LYS A 21 0.46 -1.88 2.34
N ASP A 22 0.86 -1.25 3.45
CA ASP A 22 1.98 -1.68 4.27
C ASP A 22 1.46 -2.30 5.57
N GLU A 23 2.07 -3.43 5.96
CA GLU A 23 1.61 -4.21 7.11
C GLU A 23 1.77 -3.44 8.43
N GLU A 24 2.83 -2.64 8.57
CA GLU A 24 3.10 -1.85 9.78
C GLU A 24 2.09 -0.72 9.93
N THR A 25 1.85 0.04 8.86
CA THR A 25 0.88 1.14 8.89
C THR A 25 -0.55 0.63 9.05
N ARG A 26 -0.90 -0.48 8.40
CA ARG A 26 -2.20 -1.14 8.56
C ARG A 26 -2.41 -1.58 10.00
N LYS A 27 -1.43 -2.24 10.60
CA LYS A 27 -1.50 -2.69 12.00
C LYS A 27 -1.63 -1.52 12.97
N ALA A 28 -0.90 -0.44 12.74
CA ALA A 28 -1.04 0.78 13.56
C ALA A 28 -2.44 1.38 13.46
N TYR A 29 -3.03 1.39 12.26
CA TYR A 29 -4.40 1.84 12.03
C TYR A 29 -5.44 0.90 12.68
N ASP A 30 -5.27 -0.41 12.58
CA ASP A 30 -6.20 -1.37 13.19
C ASP A 30 -6.24 -1.25 14.73
N LEU A 31 -5.11 -0.90 15.34
CA LEU A 31 -5.00 -0.76 16.80
C LEU A 31 -5.47 0.59 17.34
N HIS A 32 -5.23 1.67 16.60
CA HIS A 32 -5.36 3.04 17.12
C HIS A 32 -6.05 4.01 16.14
N GLY A 33 -6.61 3.50 15.05
CA GLY A 33 -7.19 4.30 13.97
C GLY A 33 -6.17 5.26 13.38
N GLU A 34 -6.65 6.43 12.92
CA GLU A 34 -5.76 7.46 12.40
C GLU A 34 -4.76 7.96 13.44
N GLU A 35 -5.06 7.92 14.74
CA GLU A 35 -4.18 8.42 15.81
C GLU A 35 -2.86 7.65 15.89
N GLY A 36 -2.89 6.34 15.59
CA GLY A 36 -1.71 5.46 15.59
C GLY A 36 -0.69 5.74 14.48
N LEU A 37 -1.07 6.52 13.46
CA LEU A 37 -0.21 6.76 12.32
C LEU A 37 0.81 7.87 12.58
N ASN A 38 2.03 7.68 12.10
CA ASN A 38 3.14 8.62 12.26
C ASN A 38 2.75 10.01 11.70
N LYS A 39 3.14 11.09 12.41
CA LYS A 39 2.93 12.48 11.98
C LYS A 39 3.56 12.77 10.61
N GLU A 40 4.72 12.20 10.32
CA GLU A 40 5.37 12.34 9.01
C GLU A 40 4.58 11.64 7.91
N PHE A 41 4.04 10.45 8.21
CA PHE A 41 3.15 9.72 7.29
C PHE A 41 1.88 10.52 6.99
N LYS A 42 1.25 11.12 8.02
CA LYS A 42 0.08 12.01 7.87
C LYS A 42 0.38 13.25 7.05
N LYS A 43 1.59 13.84 7.19
CA LYS A 43 2.02 15.00 6.40
C LYS A 43 2.05 14.70 4.90
N ASN A 44 2.27 13.43 4.54
CA ASN A 44 2.39 12.96 3.16
C ASN A 44 1.04 12.56 2.51
N TRP A 45 -0.09 12.65 3.23
CA TRP A 45 -1.42 12.23 2.75
C TRP A 45 -1.99 13.05 1.58
N GLY A 46 -1.52 14.28 1.39
CA GLY A 46 -2.09 15.22 0.41
C GLY A 46 -1.41 15.28 -0.96
N GLY A 47 -0.38 14.48 -1.26
CA GLY A 47 0.44 14.74 -2.45
C GLY A 47 1.22 13.60 -3.07
N ASN A 48 1.12 12.37 -2.58
CA ASN A 48 1.93 11.24 -3.08
C ASN A 48 1.14 10.25 -3.95
N TYR A 49 0.20 10.73 -4.76
CA TYR A 49 -0.41 9.91 -5.81
C TYR A 49 0.35 10.03 -7.13
N ARG A 50 0.09 9.11 -8.05
CA ARG A 50 0.71 9.09 -9.39
C ARG A 50 -0.26 9.57 -10.46
N SER A 51 0.24 9.74 -11.68
CA SER A 51 -0.63 10.06 -12.82
C SER A 51 -1.56 8.89 -13.12
N TRP A 52 -2.69 9.17 -13.77
CA TRP A 52 -3.62 8.13 -14.22
C TRP A 52 -2.92 7.03 -15.04
N ASN A 53 -2.01 7.44 -15.94
CA ASN A 53 -1.25 6.51 -16.78
C ASN A 53 -0.40 5.52 -15.97
N TYR A 54 0.11 5.93 -14.81
CA TYR A 54 0.84 5.02 -13.92
C TYR A 54 -0.07 3.92 -13.37
N TYR A 55 -1.26 4.28 -12.91
CA TYR A 55 -2.22 3.30 -12.37
C TYR A 55 -2.75 2.35 -13.44
N TYR A 56 -2.81 2.82 -14.70
CA TYR A 56 -3.25 2.01 -15.82
C TYR A 56 -2.18 1.02 -16.30
N GLU A 57 -0.91 1.44 -16.38
CA GLU A 57 0.14 0.64 -17.01
C GLU A 57 1.09 -0.06 -16.03
N ASN A 58 1.24 0.43 -14.79
CA ASN A 58 2.36 0.06 -13.92
C ASN A 58 1.95 -0.33 -12.49
N PHE A 59 0.65 -0.33 -12.18
CA PHE A 59 0.16 -0.63 -10.84
C PHE A 59 -0.40 -2.05 -10.80
N GLY A 60 0.08 -2.88 -9.87
CA GLY A 60 -0.40 -4.26 -9.73
C GLY A 60 -0.12 -5.12 -10.97
N ILE A 61 1.05 -4.95 -11.60
CA ILE A 61 1.36 -5.52 -12.93
C ILE A 61 1.21 -7.05 -13.05
N TYR A 62 1.12 -7.77 -11.94
CA TYR A 62 0.93 -9.23 -11.89
C TYR A 62 -0.28 -9.64 -11.05
N ASP A 63 -1.15 -8.70 -10.64
CA ASP A 63 -2.29 -9.00 -9.76
C ASP A 63 -3.36 -9.86 -10.48
N ASP A 64 -3.42 -9.77 -11.81
CA ASP A 64 -4.31 -10.57 -12.65
C ASP A 64 -3.67 -11.92 -13.09
N ASP A 65 -2.41 -12.17 -12.74
CA ASP A 65 -1.66 -13.37 -13.11
C ASP A 65 -1.59 -14.35 -11.93
N PRO A 66 -2.51 -15.33 -11.80
CA PRO A 66 -2.59 -16.21 -10.63
C PRO A 66 -1.37 -17.12 -10.43
N GLU A 67 -0.54 -17.27 -11.46
CA GLU A 67 0.71 -18.04 -11.44
C GLU A 67 1.86 -17.26 -10.77
N ILE A 68 1.73 -15.93 -10.63
CA ILE A 68 2.77 -15.05 -10.10
C ILE A 68 2.38 -14.60 -8.69
N ILE A 69 3.19 -14.95 -7.70
CA ILE A 69 3.02 -14.47 -6.33
C ILE A 69 3.85 -13.20 -6.15
N THR A 70 3.18 -12.04 -6.07
CA THR A 70 3.83 -10.77 -5.71
C THR A 70 4.14 -10.75 -4.21
N LEU A 71 5.41 -10.58 -3.86
CA LEU A 71 5.87 -10.61 -2.48
C LEU A 71 6.09 -9.21 -1.93
N THR A 72 5.54 -8.95 -0.74
CA THR A 72 5.92 -7.78 0.03
C THR A 72 7.31 -7.97 0.65
N LYS A 73 7.92 -6.89 1.15
CA LYS A 73 9.21 -6.97 1.84
C LYS A 73 9.17 -7.93 3.04
N ALA A 74 8.07 -7.94 3.80
CA ALA A 74 7.89 -8.81 4.94
C ALA A 74 7.78 -10.28 4.52
N ASP A 75 7.04 -10.57 3.45
CA ASP A 75 6.88 -11.93 2.92
C ASP A 75 8.18 -12.48 2.35
N PHE A 76 8.92 -11.64 1.62
CA PHE A 76 10.23 -12.01 1.07
C PHE A 76 11.22 -12.46 2.17
N GLY A 77 11.26 -11.72 3.29
CA GLY A 77 12.10 -12.08 4.44
C GLY A 77 11.70 -13.43 5.05
N LYS A 78 10.40 -13.63 5.31
CA LYS A 78 9.86 -14.88 5.87
C LYS A 78 10.18 -16.08 4.98
N LEU A 79 10.01 -15.92 3.66
CA LEU A 79 10.29 -16.98 2.70
C LEU A 79 11.75 -17.40 2.74
N ILE A 80 12.70 -16.46 2.60
CA ILE A 80 14.13 -16.80 2.61
C ILE A 80 14.54 -17.51 3.90
N SER A 81 14.05 -17.02 5.05
CA SER A 81 14.30 -17.70 6.33
C SER A 81 13.77 -19.13 6.31
N SER A 82 12.55 -19.35 5.84
CA SER A 82 11.97 -20.70 5.72
C SER A 82 12.81 -21.62 4.84
N TRP A 83 13.31 -21.14 3.70
CA TRP A 83 14.15 -21.94 2.79
C TRP A 83 15.49 -22.33 3.44
N LEU A 84 16.10 -21.42 4.20
CA LEU A 84 17.32 -21.71 4.97
C LEU A 84 17.09 -22.80 6.03
N PHE A 85 15.93 -22.83 6.66
CA PHE A 85 15.57 -23.87 7.65
C PHE A 85 15.29 -25.24 7.02
N VAL A 86 14.83 -25.31 5.78
CA VAL A 86 14.52 -26.59 5.10
C VAL A 86 15.76 -27.24 4.49
N LEU A 87 16.78 -26.46 4.18
CA LEU A 87 18.03 -26.93 3.55
C LEU A 87 19.18 -27.17 4.55
N GLY A 88 18.99 -26.86 5.83
CA GLY A 88 19.95 -27.10 6.91
C GLY A 88 19.53 -28.24 7.82
#